data_AF-A0A7J9H117-F1
#
_entry.id   AF-A0A7J9H117-F1
#
_cell.length_a   1.000
_cell.length_b   1.000
_cell.length_c   1.000
_cell.angle_alpha   90.00
_cell.angle_beta   90.00
_cell.angle_gamma   90.00
#
_symmetry.space_group_name_H-M   'P 1'
#
loop_
_entity.id
_entity.type
_entity.pdbx_description
1 polymer ?
#
loop_
_entity_poly.entity_id
_entity_poly.type
_entity_poly.pdbx_seq_one_letter_code
_entity_poly.pdbx_strand_id
1 'polypeptide(L)'
;MVAGTTLDFVIRACSRINDVELIFNTLVEANLVSYNLKIKGYAACGRVKDSKRLFEKMSQRTIVSTNTMIYVYFKNKEIGKALKLFEETRGERNPVTWNSMIS
;
A
#
# COMPACT_ATOMS: atom_id res chain seq x y z
N MET A 1 -7.40 11.16 -17.93
CA MET A 1 -6.47 11.96 -17.11
C MET A 1 -7.13 12.40 -15.78
N VAL A 2 -7.78 11.49 -15.05
CA VAL A 2 -8.54 11.83 -13.80
C VAL A 2 -8.27 10.91 -12.60
N ALA A 3 -7.42 9.88 -12.74
CA ALA A 3 -7.00 9.04 -11.60
C ALA A 3 -5.69 9.54 -10.93
N GLY A 4 -4.90 10.34 -11.64
CA GLY A 4 -3.57 10.79 -11.18
C GLY A 4 -3.62 11.91 -10.14
N THR A 5 -4.59 12.83 -10.24
CA THR A 5 -4.68 14.01 -9.36
C THR A 5 -5.20 13.66 -7.97
N THR A 6 -6.21 12.79 -7.85
CA THR A 6 -6.77 12.42 -6.54
C THR A 6 -5.80 11.57 -5.73
N LEU A 7 -5.06 10.66 -6.38
CA LEU A 7 -4.09 9.80 -5.72
C LEU A 7 -2.84 10.59 -5.26
N ASP A 8 -2.32 11.48 -6.10
CA ASP A 8 -1.18 12.34 -5.76
C ASP A 8 -1.56 13.35 -4.66
N PHE A 9 -2.76 13.93 -4.74
CA PHE A 9 -3.27 14.84 -3.71
C PHE A 9 -3.40 14.14 -2.35
N VAL A 10 -3.91 12.90 -2.29
CA VAL A 10 -4.02 12.14 -1.03
C VAL A 10 -2.64 11.80 -0.47
N ILE A 11 -1.68 11.37 -1.28
CA ILE A 11 -0.31 11.05 -0.84
C ILE A 11 0.42 12.30 -0.34
N ARG A 12 0.24 13.43 -1.04
CA ARG A 12 0.82 14.73 -0.69
C ARG A 12 0.17 15.34 0.55
N ALA A 13 -1.13 15.15 0.73
CA ALA A 13 -1.85 15.51 1.95
C ALA A 13 -1.43 14.63 3.14
N CYS A 14 -1.21 13.33 2.95
CA CYS A 14 -0.68 12.41 3.98
C CYS A 14 0.71 12.84 4.48
N SER A 15 1.54 13.44 3.62
CA SER A 15 2.85 14.01 4.04
C SER A 15 2.72 15.28 4.90
N ARG A 16 1.55 15.92 4.94
CA ARG A 16 1.25 17.13 5.72
C ARG A 16 0.30 16.89 6.90
N ILE A 17 -0.49 15.82 6.87
CA ILE A 17 -1.59 15.57 7.80
C ILE A 17 -1.36 14.19 8.45
N ASN A 18 -1.01 14.19 9.74
CA ASN A 18 -0.87 12.97 10.55
C ASN A 18 -2.21 12.18 10.68
N ASP A 19 -3.32 12.77 10.27
CA ASP A 19 -4.67 12.22 10.35
C ASP A 19 -5.14 11.57 9.04
N VAL A 20 -4.36 10.58 8.64
CA VAL A 20 -4.68 9.65 7.55
C VAL A 20 -6.09 9.05 7.72
N GLU A 21 -6.52 8.81 8.96
CA GLU A 21 -7.85 8.28 9.30
C GLU A 21 -8.99 9.25 8.96
N LEU A 22 -8.81 10.56 9.18
CA LEU A 22 -9.84 11.56 8.89
C LEU A 22 -10.12 11.63 7.38
N ILE A 23 -9.07 11.72 6.57
CA ILE A 23 -9.15 11.72 5.09
C ILE A 23 -9.87 10.47 4.61
N PHE A 24 -9.54 9.32 5.18
CA PHE A 24 -10.11 8.04 4.78
C PHE A 24 -11.53 7.79 5.23
N ASN A 25 -11.96 8.38 6.35
CA ASN A 25 -13.34 8.29 6.83
C ASN A 25 -14.27 9.22 6.05
N THR A 26 -13.76 10.31 5.47
CA THR A 26 -14.56 11.25 4.69
C THR A 26 -14.66 10.92 3.19
N LEU A 27 -13.67 10.24 2.61
CA LEU A 27 -13.53 10.20 1.14
C LEU A 27 -13.67 8.82 0.49
N VAL A 28 -13.70 7.72 1.25
CA VAL A 28 -13.55 6.40 0.63
C VAL A 28 -14.46 5.33 1.23
N GLU A 29 -15.46 4.90 0.46
CA GLU A 29 -16.23 3.68 0.72
C GLU A 29 -15.31 2.46 0.81
N ALA A 30 -15.66 1.48 1.65
CA ALA A 30 -14.85 0.30 1.92
C ALA A 30 -14.81 -0.68 0.73
N ASN A 31 -14.04 -0.35 -0.30
CA ASN A 31 -13.80 -1.19 -1.48
C ASN A 31 -12.30 -1.53 -1.63
N LEU A 32 -11.94 -2.44 -2.54
CA LEU A 32 -10.54 -2.85 -2.77
C LEU A 32 -9.60 -1.68 -3.10
N VAL A 33 -10.11 -0.64 -3.76
CA VAL A 33 -9.35 0.57 -4.09
C VAL A 33 -9.02 1.36 -2.82
N SER A 34 -9.98 1.45 -1.88
CA SER A 34 -9.82 2.10 -0.58
C SER A 34 -8.73 1.47 0.27
N TYR A 35 -8.68 0.14 0.33
CA TYR A 35 -7.65 -0.59 1.08
C TYR A 35 -6.26 -0.28 0.53
N ASN A 36 -6.11 -0.26 -0.80
CA ASN A 36 -4.83 0.05 -1.45
C ASN A 36 -4.37 1.49 -1.17
N LEU A 37 -5.29 2.45 -1.23
CA LEU A 37 -5.02 3.84 -0.87
C LEU A 37 -4.61 3.96 0.61
N LYS A 38 -5.33 3.30 1.52
CA LYS A 38 -5.05 3.31 2.96
C LYS A 38 -3.68 2.72 3.29
N ILE A 39 -3.34 1.57 2.71
CA ILE A 39 -2.02 0.94 2.86
C ILE A 39 -0.93 1.90 2.40
N LYS A 40 -1.06 2.49 1.21
CA LYS A 40 -0.09 3.47 0.67
C LYS A 40 0.03 4.71 1.55
N GLY A 41 -1.08 5.25 2.03
CA GLY A 41 -1.10 6.42 2.92
C GLY A 41 -0.40 6.15 4.25
N TYR A 42 -0.71 5.02 4.91
CA TYR A 42 -0.04 4.62 6.14
C TYR A 42 1.46 4.36 5.93
N ALA A 43 1.83 3.70 4.83
CA ALA A 43 3.22 3.48 4.45
C ALA A 43 3.99 4.80 4.26
N ALA A 44 3.42 5.76 3.53
CA ALA A 44 4.02 7.07 3.28
C ALA A 44 4.21 7.89 4.57
N CYS A 45 3.32 7.73 5.56
CA CYS A 45 3.42 8.38 6.87
C CYS A 45 4.33 7.63 7.87
N GLY A 46 5.02 6.57 7.45
CA GLY A 46 5.82 5.73 8.36
C GLY A 46 4.99 4.88 9.34
N ARG A 47 3.66 4.89 9.23
CA ARG A 47 2.71 4.07 10.02
C ARG A 47 2.66 2.63 9.49
N VAL A 48 3.82 1.99 9.42
CA VAL A 48 3.99 0.66 8.80
C VAL A 48 3.18 -0.43 9.51
N LYS A 49 2.99 -0.33 10.83
CA LYS A 49 2.12 -1.26 11.58
C LYS A 49 0.66 -1.20 11.13
N ASP A 50 0.14 -0.01 10.88
CA ASP A 50 -1.25 0.17 10.43
C ASP A 50 -1.43 -0.32 8.99
N SER A 51 -0.43 -0.08 8.12
CA SER A 51 -0.38 -0.64 6.77
C SER A 51 -0.46 -2.17 6.78
N LYS A 52 0.32 -2.84 7.65
CA LYS A 52 0.30 -4.31 7.79
C LYS A 52 -1.04 -4.83 8.28
N ARG A 53 -1.55 -4.25 9.37
CA ARG A 53 -2.85 -4.64 9.94
C ARG A 53 -3.96 -4.54 8.90
N LEU A 54 -3.91 -3.51 8.06
CA LEU A 54 -4.92 -3.33 7.03
C LEU A 54 -4.78 -4.35 5.89
N PHE A 55 -3.55 -4.65 5.47
CA PHE A 55 -3.28 -5.70 4.48
C PHE A 55 -3.69 -7.09 4.95
N GLU A 56 -3.49 -7.41 6.23
CA GLU A 56 -3.92 -8.68 6.84
C GLU A 56 -5.45 -8.81 6.90
N LYS A 57 -6.18 -7.69 7.05
CA LYS A 57 -7.65 -7.66 7.05
C LYS A 57 -8.27 -7.80 5.65
N MET A 58 -7.50 -7.67 4.57
CA MET A 58 -8.03 -7.84 3.21
C MET A 58 -8.35 -9.31 2.95
N SER A 59 -9.64 -9.63 2.78
CA SER A 59 -10.11 -10.96 2.37
C SER A 59 -9.70 -11.29 0.93
N GLN A 60 -9.67 -10.28 0.06
CA GLN A 60 -9.14 -10.37 -1.29
C GLN A 60 -7.99 -9.39 -1.46
N ARG A 61 -6.80 -9.91 -1.74
CA ARG A 61 -5.60 -9.12 -2.02
C ARG A 61 -5.48 -8.94 -3.53
N THR A 62 -5.18 -7.72 -3.96
CA THR A 62 -4.84 -7.44 -5.35
C THR A 62 -3.33 -7.41 -5.54
N ILE A 63 -2.85 -7.61 -6.76
CA ILE A 63 -1.41 -7.46 -7.07
C ILE A 63 -0.87 -6.08 -6.68
N VAL A 64 -1.70 -5.04 -6.77
CA VAL A 64 -1.33 -3.67 -6.34
C VAL A 64 -1.13 -3.58 -4.82
N SER A 65 -2.03 -4.19 -4.04
CA SER A 65 -1.91 -4.26 -2.58
C SER A 65 -0.64 -5.01 -2.15
N THR A 66 -0.35 -6.11 -2.83
CA THR A 66 0.82 -6.94 -2.56
C THR A 66 2.12 -6.22 -2.92
N ASN A 67 2.21 -5.63 -4.12
CA ASN A 67 3.39 -4.88 -4.54
C ASN A 67 3.71 -3.73 -3.57
N THR A 68 2.67 -3.03 -3.11
CA THR A 68 2.81 -1.98 -2.09
C THR A 68 3.41 -2.53 -0.80
N MET A 69 2.92 -3.68 -0.32
CA MET A 69 3.45 -4.29 0.90
C MET A 69 4.85 -4.88 0.75
N ILE A 70 5.21 -5.42 -0.42
CA ILE A 70 6.58 -5.84 -0.73
C ILE A 70 7.54 -4.66 -0.55
N TYR A 71 7.21 -3.52 -1.17
CA TYR A 71 8.00 -2.29 -1.04
C TYR A 71 8.10 -1.82 0.42
N VAL A 72 6.99 -1.82 1.17
CA VAL A 72 6.98 -1.44 2.59
C VAL A 72 7.89 -2.35 3.42
N TYR A 73 7.80 -3.66 3.24
CA TYR A 73 8.66 -4.61 3.94
C TYR A 73 10.14 -4.43 3.58
N PHE A 74 10.43 -4.18 2.30
CA PHE A 74 11.78 -3.93 1.81
C PHE A 74 12.38 -2.67 2.44
N LYS A 75 11.67 -1.53 2.38
CA LYS A 75 12.09 -0.26 2.99
C LYS A 75 12.27 -0.34 4.50
N ASN A 76 11.47 -1.16 5.18
CA ASN A 76 11.60 -1.40 6.63
C ASN A 76 12.64 -2.46 7.01
N LYS A 77 13.48 -2.91 6.07
CA LYS A 77 14.51 -3.94 6.28
C LYS A 77 13.95 -5.31 6.71
N GLU A 78 12.65 -5.54 6.50
CA GLU A 78 11.97 -6.82 6.73
C GLU A 78 12.03 -7.71 5.48
N ILE A 79 13.24 -7.91 4.95
CA ILE A 79 13.47 -8.52 3.63
C ILE A 79 12.88 -9.93 3.51
N GLY A 80 12.93 -10.73 4.59
CA GLY A 80 12.33 -12.07 4.60
C GLY A 80 10.81 -12.06 4.35
N LYS A 81 10.10 -11.04 4.84
CA LYS A 81 8.67 -10.89 4.60
C LYS A 81 8.37 -10.38 3.19
N ALA A 82 9.20 -9.45 2.68
CA ALA A 82 9.12 -9.02 1.28
C ALA A 82 9.30 -10.20 0.33
N LEU A 83 10.33 -11.02 0.53
CA LEU A 83 10.60 -12.22 -0.28
C LEU A 83 9.46 -13.24 -0.20
N LYS A 84 8.95 -13.52 1.01
CA LYS A 84 7.82 -14.43 1.17
C LYS A 84 6.61 -13.97 0.35
N LEU A 85 6.26 -12.70 0.44
CA LEU A 85 5.11 -12.13 -0.28
C LEU A 85 5.35 -12.06 -1.79
N PHE A 86 6.60 -11.86 -2.21
CA PHE A 86 7.02 -11.93 -3.60
C PHE A 86 6.88 -13.36 -4.17
N GLU A 87 7.24 -14.39 -3.41
CA GLU A 87 7.07 -15.81 -3.78
C GLU A 87 5.61 -16.24 -3.82
N GLU A 88 4.79 -15.81 -2.85
CA GLU A 88 3.35 -16.08 -2.83
C GLU A 88 2.62 -15.51 -4.05
N THR A 89 3.18 -14.49 -4.73
CA THR A 89 2.57 -13.85 -5.91
C THR A 89 3.11 -14.30 -7.25
N ARG A 90 3.85 -15.41 -7.30
CA ARG A 90 4.54 -15.90 -8.51
C ARG A 90 3.66 -16.04 -9.76
N GLY A 91 2.40 -16.42 -9.62
CA GLY A 91 1.45 -16.56 -10.74
C GLY A 91 0.84 -15.26 -11.27
N GLU A 92 0.98 -14.15 -10.53
CA GLU A 92 0.33 -12.86 -10.83
C GLU A 92 1.34 -11.71 -10.98
N ARG A 93 2.64 -12.01 -10.99
CA ARG A 93 3.71 -11.00 -11.02
C ARG A 93 3.62 -10.14 -12.27
N ASN A 94 3.85 -8.85 -12.09
CA ASN A 94 3.98 -7.88 -13.18
C ASN A 94 5.29 -7.07 -13.02
N PRO A 95 5.68 -6.22 -13.99
CA PRO A 95 6.91 -5.41 -13.88
C PRO A 95 6.98 -4.57 -12.60
N VAL A 96 5.84 -4.13 -12.06
CA VAL A 96 5.78 -3.38 -10.79
C VAL A 96 6.17 -4.26 -9.59
N THR A 97 5.85 -5.56 -9.63
CA THR A 97 6.23 -6.52 -8.58
C THR A 97 7.75 -6.66 -8.47
N TRP A 98 8.45 -6.75 -9.61
CA TRP A 98 9.91 -6.81 -9.64
C TRP A 98 10.56 -5.51 -9.19
N ASN A 99 10.04 -4.37 -9.64
CA ASN A 99 10.53 -3.05 -9.20
C ASN A 99 10.38 -2.84 -7.70
N SER A 100 9.34 -3.41 -7.08
CA SER A 100 9.09 -3.30 -5.63
C SER A 100 10.16 -4.01 -4.78
N MET A 101 10.95 -4.93 -5.35
CA MET A 101 12.06 -5.62 -4.68
C MET A 101 13.41 -4.95 -4.86
N ILE A 102 13.53 -4.01 -5.81
CA ILE A 102 14.80 -3.36 -6.18
C ILE A 102 14.83 -1.90 -5.68
N SER A 103 13.67 -1.24 -5.60
CA SER A 103 13.53 0.19 -5.24
C SER A 103 13.40 0.45 -3.75
#